data_AF-A0A6H0XW45-F1
#
_entry.id   AF-A0A6H0XW45-F1
#
_cell.length_a   1.000
_cell.length_b   1.000
_cell.length_c   1.000
_cell.angle_alpha   90.00
_cell.angle_beta   90.00
_cell.angle_gamma   90.00
#
_symmetry.space_group_name_H-M   'P 1'
#
loop_
_entity.id
_entity.type
_entity.pdbx_description
1 polymer ?
#
loop_
_entity_poly.entity_id
_entity_poly.type
_entity_poly.pdbx_seq_one_letter_code
_entity_poly.pdbx_strand_id
1 'polypeptide(L)'
;MPKTRKISRAPRTTANNNADDNAVSTTNPKIEEAEDTVSGVKRSSSLSEEASMSTTRSLPLLICSIGNPGSTYANTLHSAGHTVIQRLADKLNFPPFKKDRAHGNGLLTHGFAPSGAPWTLWQSTSYMNVSGAGVAAAYRAWSRDLPDGEGRLVVVHDELEKPLGSVNLKTTQGASAKGHNGLKSIKSSIGSVPFDRIGVGIGRPVSRDSDEVARYVLRKMTPNERETIGNAVDDIVSKLEQVH
;
A
#
# COMPACT_ATOMS: atom_id res chain seq x y z
N MET A 1 -38.92 -28.67 45.15
CA MET A 1 -38.71 -30.12 45.47
C MET A 1 -38.87 -30.92 44.18
N PRO A 2 -38.34 -32.16 44.03
CA PRO A 2 -37.04 -32.76 44.42
C PRO A 2 -36.24 -33.18 43.15
N LYS A 3 -35.05 -33.83 43.12
CA LYS A 3 -33.91 -34.07 44.05
C LYS A 3 -32.65 -34.39 43.21
N THR A 4 -31.55 -33.67 43.42
CA THR A 4 -30.13 -34.11 43.45
C THR A 4 -29.66 -35.44 42.80
N ARG A 5 -28.45 -35.41 42.21
CA ARG A 5 -27.30 -36.16 42.78
C ARG A 5 -25.94 -35.49 42.53
N LYS A 6 -25.10 -35.51 43.57
CA LYS A 6 -23.69 -35.06 43.61
C LYS A 6 -22.75 -36.21 43.25
N ILE A 7 -21.56 -35.92 42.73
CA ILE A 7 -20.35 -36.72 43.03
C ILE A 7 -19.20 -35.73 43.33
N SER A 8 -18.35 -36.08 44.29
CA SER A 8 -17.27 -35.27 44.83
C SER A 8 -15.94 -36.01 44.79
N ARG A 9 -14.82 -35.29 44.65
CA ARG A 9 -13.63 -35.40 45.52
C ARG A 9 -12.55 -34.38 45.13
N ALA A 10 -11.78 -33.96 46.13
CA ALA A 10 -10.60 -33.11 46.01
C ALA A 10 -9.35 -33.89 46.51
N PRO A 11 -8.21 -33.26 46.82
CA PRO A 11 -7.02 -33.26 45.95
C PRO A 11 -5.88 -34.13 46.51
N ARG A 12 -4.74 -34.19 45.80
CA ARG A 12 -3.48 -34.65 46.39
C ARG A 12 -2.28 -33.80 45.99
N THR A 13 -1.43 -33.59 46.99
CA THR A 13 -0.18 -32.83 46.99
C THR A 13 1.01 -33.65 46.48
N THR A 14 2.01 -32.95 45.95
CA THR A 14 3.43 -33.31 46.09
C THR A 14 4.25 -32.04 46.34
N ALA A 15 5.18 -32.11 47.30
CA ALA A 15 6.12 -31.04 47.62
C ALA A 15 7.42 -31.66 48.14
N ASN A 16 8.56 -31.22 47.59
CA ASN A 16 9.92 -31.13 48.15
C ASN A 16 10.84 -30.78 46.96
N ASN A 17 11.63 -29.71 46.99
CA ASN A 17 12.77 -29.42 47.89
C ASN A 17 13.94 -30.38 47.64
N ASN A 18 15.03 -29.86 47.07
CA ASN A 18 16.21 -29.49 47.88
C ASN A 18 17.12 -28.53 47.10
N ALA A 19 17.92 -27.78 47.85
CA ALA A 19 18.86 -26.77 47.37
C ALA A 19 20.31 -27.26 47.56
N ASP A 20 21.23 -26.28 47.61
CA ASP A 20 22.64 -26.31 47.98
C ASP A 20 23.58 -26.36 46.76
N ASP A 21 24.15 -25.21 46.35
CA ASP A 21 25.25 -24.46 46.98
C ASP A 21 26.62 -25.13 46.79
N ASN A 22 27.48 -24.50 45.98
CA ASN A 22 28.76 -23.98 46.46
C ASN A 22 29.42 -23.02 45.45
N ALA A 23 30.24 -22.11 45.97
CA ALA A 23 30.94 -21.08 45.23
C ALA A 23 32.45 -21.10 45.52
N VAL A 24 33.17 -20.07 45.05
CA VAL A 24 34.53 -19.64 45.44
C VAL A 24 35.72 -20.20 44.62
N SER A 25 36.09 -19.41 43.61
CA SER A 25 37.39 -18.71 43.45
C SER A 25 38.72 -19.37 43.85
N THR A 26 39.67 -19.37 42.91
CA THR A 26 41.15 -19.11 42.99
C THR A 26 41.80 -19.71 41.72
N THR A 27 42.92 -19.28 41.13
CA THR A 27 43.87 -18.15 41.32
C THR A 27 44.60 -17.89 39.99
N ASN A 28 45.15 -16.69 39.79
CA ASN A 28 45.97 -16.34 38.62
C ASN A 28 47.48 -16.61 38.86
N PRO A 29 48.26 -16.94 37.83
CA PRO A 29 49.66 -16.51 37.77
C PRO A 29 49.99 -15.73 36.47
N LYS A 30 51.25 -15.33 36.31
CA LYS A 30 51.69 -14.13 35.58
C LYS A 30 52.83 -14.43 34.60
N ILE A 31 52.92 -13.65 33.51
CA ILE A 31 54.12 -13.24 32.74
C ILE A 31 54.83 -14.33 31.91
N GLU A 32 54.99 -14.08 30.60
CA GLU A 32 56.31 -13.89 29.94
C GLU A 32 56.16 -13.19 28.58
N GLU A 33 57.17 -12.41 28.18
CA GLU A 33 57.25 -11.66 26.91
C GLU A 33 58.20 -12.38 25.94
N ALA A 34 57.90 -12.34 24.64
CA ALA A 34 58.88 -12.50 23.58
C ALA A 34 58.37 -11.91 22.25
N GLU A 35 59.11 -10.96 21.68
CA GLU A 35 58.95 -10.53 20.30
C GLU A 35 59.79 -11.45 19.38
N ASP A 36 59.29 -11.82 18.19
CA ASP A 36 60.15 -11.75 17.00
C ASP A 36 59.40 -11.70 15.65
N THR A 37 60.11 -11.09 14.71
CA THR A 37 59.87 -10.69 13.33
C THR A 37 58.99 -11.52 12.36
N VAL A 38 58.07 -10.79 11.70
CA VAL A 38 57.85 -10.67 10.24
C VAL A 38 57.75 -11.96 9.37
N SER A 39 56.54 -12.19 8.83
CA SER A 39 56.39 -12.40 7.38
C SER A 39 55.04 -11.84 6.88
N GLY A 40 55.09 -11.09 5.76
CA GLY A 40 53.94 -10.32 5.29
C GLY A 40 53.04 -11.11 4.33
N VAL A 41 51.77 -11.31 4.71
CA VAL A 41 50.69 -11.63 3.76
C VAL A 41 49.72 -10.46 3.71
N LYS A 42 49.69 -9.77 2.56
CA LYS A 42 48.73 -8.68 2.30
C LYS A 42 47.30 -9.24 2.24
N ARG A 43 46.58 -9.21 3.36
CA ARG A 43 45.11 -9.25 3.37
C ARG A 43 44.58 -7.82 3.20
N SER A 44 44.73 -7.29 1.98
CA SER A 44 44.17 -5.99 1.61
C SER A 44 42.69 -6.12 1.23
N SER A 45 41.84 -5.40 1.97
CA SER A 45 40.66 -4.70 1.43
C SER A 45 39.71 -5.48 0.52
N SER A 46 38.94 -6.41 1.09
CA SER A 46 37.71 -6.94 0.47
C SER A 46 36.51 -6.96 1.43
N LEU A 47 36.60 -6.25 2.56
CA LEU A 47 35.58 -6.19 3.62
C LEU A 47 34.98 -4.78 3.79
N SER A 48 35.22 -3.88 2.83
CA SER A 48 34.78 -2.47 2.87
C SER A 48 33.92 -2.04 1.68
N GLU A 49 33.68 -2.91 0.69
CA GLU A 49 32.87 -2.60 -0.49
C GLU A 49 31.42 -3.10 -0.42
N GLU A 50 31.08 -4.02 0.49
CA GLU A 50 29.69 -4.48 0.69
C GLU A 50 28.84 -3.54 1.56
N ALA A 51 29.45 -2.57 2.26
CA ALA A 51 28.79 -1.64 3.17
C ALA A 51 28.14 -0.42 2.48
N SER A 52 27.99 -0.43 1.14
CA SER A 52 27.37 0.65 0.37
C SER A 52 26.39 0.16 -0.70
N MET A 53 25.64 -0.91 -0.40
CA MET A 53 24.34 -1.06 -1.05
C MET A 53 23.41 0.01 -0.47
N SER A 54 23.08 1.01 -1.28
CA SER A 54 22.04 1.98 -0.96
C SER A 54 20.76 1.23 -0.62
N THR A 55 20.38 1.23 0.67
CA THR A 55 19.12 0.64 1.12
C THR A 55 18.00 1.45 0.48
N THR A 56 17.35 0.92 -0.55
CA THR A 56 16.28 1.63 -1.26
C THR A 56 15.17 1.95 -0.26
N ARG A 57 15.11 3.20 0.21
CA ARG A 57 14.25 3.61 1.32
C ARG A 57 12.80 3.32 0.97
N SER A 58 12.14 2.48 1.77
CA SER A 58 10.77 2.05 1.54
C SER A 58 9.76 3.17 1.77
N LEU A 59 9.58 4.02 0.76
CA LEU A 59 8.70 5.18 0.83
C LEU A 59 7.23 4.76 1.05
N PRO A 60 6.57 5.31 2.08
CA PRO A 60 5.14 5.15 2.26
C PRO A 60 4.35 5.68 1.07
N LEU A 61 3.37 4.91 0.60
CA LEU A 61 2.46 5.33 -0.48
C LEU A 61 1.02 5.46 0.01
N LEU A 62 0.37 6.56 -0.37
CA LEU A 62 -1.08 6.68 -0.36
C LEU A 62 -1.60 6.49 -1.78
N ILE A 63 -2.26 5.36 -2.03
CA ILE A 63 -2.83 5.02 -3.33
C ILE A 63 -4.33 5.30 -3.30
N CYS A 64 -4.74 6.44 -3.85
CA CYS A 64 -6.14 6.86 -3.95
C CYS A 64 -6.76 6.41 -5.28
N SER A 65 -7.92 5.75 -5.26
CA SER A 65 -8.74 5.49 -6.45
C SER A 65 -9.97 6.39 -6.52
N ILE A 66 -10.26 6.85 -7.73
CA ILE A 66 -11.44 7.63 -8.06
C ILE A 66 -12.37 6.84 -8.98
N GLY A 67 -13.66 7.11 -8.85
CA GLY A 67 -14.75 6.34 -9.45
C GLY A 67 -16.09 6.76 -8.84
N ASN A 68 -17.19 6.42 -9.50
CA ASN A 68 -18.52 6.81 -9.02
C ASN A 68 -19.11 5.79 -8.01
N PRO A 69 -19.67 6.25 -6.88
CA PRO A 69 -20.29 5.40 -5.87
C PRO A 69 -21.75 5.02 -6.22
N GLY A 70 -22.31 4.09 -5.43
CA GLY A 70 -23.73 3.72 -5.47
C GLY A 70 -24.10 2.76 -6.61
N SER A 71 -25.21 2.04 -6.45
CA SER A 71 -25.64 0.98 -7.39
C SER A 71 -25.78 1.46 -8.84
N THR A 72 -26.25 2.69 -9.06
CA THR A 72 -26.42 3.30 -10.39
C THR A 72 -25.10 3.39 -11.16
N TYR A 73 -24.00 3.80 -10.53
CA TYR A 73 -22.73 4.11 -11.22
C TYR A 73 -21.51 3.27 -10.77
N ALA A 74 -21.66 2.40 -9.77
CA ALA A 74 -20.66 1.40 -9.44
C ALA A 74 -20.40 0.45 -10.62
N ASN A 75 -19.19 -0.09 -10.73
CA ASN A 75 -18.77 -1.00 -11.80
C ASN A 75 -18.97 -0.43 -13.22
N THR A 76 -18.91 0.89 -13.38
CA THR A 76 -18.82 1.55 -14.69
C THR A 76 -17.36 1.63 -15.14
N LEU A 77 -17.09 1.87 -16.43
CA LEU A 77 -15.70 2.05 -16.89
C LEU A 77 -15.01 3.20 -16.15
N HIS A 78 -15.75 4.25 -15.80
CA HIS A 78 -15.27 5.36 -14.96
C HIS A 78 -14.94 4.96 -13.51
N SER A 79 -15.19 3.72 -13.10
CA SER A 79 -14.79 3.14 -11.81
C SER A 79 -13.73 2.05 -11.96
N ALA A 80 -13.03 1.95 -13.11
CA ALA A 80 -11.93 0.99 -13.30
C ALA A 80 -10.84 1.10 -12.22
N GLY A 81 -10.55 2.33 -11.74
CA GLY A 81 -9.63 2.56 -10.63
C GLY A 81 -10.08 1.94 -9.31
N HIS A 82 -11.39 1.95 -9.01
CA HIS A 82 -11.96 1.25 -7.84
C HIS A 82 -11.80 -0.27 -7.99
N THR A 83 -12.13 -0.81 -9.17
CA THR A 83 -12.02 -2.25 -9.46
C THR A 83 -10.59 -2.76 -9.30
N VAL A 84 -9.60 -2.06 -9.86
CA VAL A 84 -8.21 -2.53 -9.76
C VAL A 84 -7.64 -2.38 -8.34
N ILE A 85 -8.02 -1.34 -7.58
CA ILE A 85 -7.59 -1.21 -6.18
C ILE A 85 -8.21 -2.27 -5.27
N GLN A 86 -9.46 -2.69 -5.50
CA GLN A 86 -10.05 -3.82 -4.78
C GLN A 86 -9.27 -5.12 -5.05
N ARG A 87 -8.95 -5.40 -6.31
CA ARG A 87 -8.13 -6.55 -6.69
C ARG A 87 -6.69 -6.49 -6.19
N LEU A 88 -6.11 -5.29 -6.07
CA LEU A 88 -4.81 -5.06 -5.44
C LEU A 88 -4.84 -5.42 -3.95
N ALA A 89 -5.88 -4.98 -3.23
CA ALA A 89 -6.07 -5.34 -1.82
C ALA A 89 -6.22 -6.86 -1.64
N ASP A 90 -7.04 -7.51 -2.48
CA ASP A 90 -7.20 -8.97 -2.51
C ASP A 90 -5.84 -9.67 -2.71
N LYS A 91 -5.08 -9.29 -3.75
CA LYS A 91 -3.79 -9.90 -4.11
C LYS A 91 -2.73 -9.76 -3.01
N LEU A 92 -2.67 -8.61 -2.35
CA LEU A 92 -1.72 -8.33 -1.27
C LEU A 92 -2.22 -8.80 0.10
N ASN A 93 -3.39 -9.45 0.18
CA ASN A 93 -4.04 -9.89 1.42
C ASN A 93 -4.26 -8.75 2.43
N PHE A 94 -4.55 -7.54 1.94
CA PHE A 94 -4.86 -6.39 2.81
C PHE A 94 -6.22 -6.62 3.49
N PRO A 95 -6.43 -6.10 4.72
CA PRO A 95 -7.73 -6.19 5.39
C PRO A 95 -8.87 -5.60 4.54
N PRO A 96 -10.13 -6.03 4.76
CA PRO A 96 -11.27 -5.43 4.09
C PRO A 96 -11.34 -3.91 4.30
N PHE A 97 -11.65 -3.18 3.24
CA PHE A 97 -11.84 -1.72 3.26
C PHE A 97 -12.86 -1.30 4.33
N LYS A 98 -12.45 -0.38 5.21
CA LYS A 98 -13.30 0.22 6.26
C LYS A 98 -13.55 1.69 5.98
N LYS A 99 -14.74 2.18 6.34
CA LYS A 99 -15.08 3.59 6.15
C LYS A 99 -14.37 4.46 7.20
N ASP A 100 -13.63 5.46 6.74
CA ASP A 100 -12.88 6.37 7.60
C ASP A 100 -13.35 7.83 7.37
N ARG A 101 -13.78 8.50 8.44
CA ARG A 101 -14.26 9.89 8.39
C ARG A 101 -13.13 10.93 8.39
N ALA A 102 -12.00 10.64 9.05
CA ALA A 102 -10.85 11.52 9.12
C ALA A 102 -10.13 11.58 7.76
N HIS A 103 -10.03 10.44 7.08
CA HIS A 103 -9.48 10.31 5.73
C HIS A 103 -10.52 10.65 4.65
N GLY A 104 -11.12 11.85 4.73
CA GLY A 104 -11.99 12.38 3.67
C GLY A 104 -13.28 11.59 3.41
N ASN A 105 -13.81 10.89 4.43
CA ASN A 105 -15.02 10.06 4.36
C ASN A 105 -14.92 8.83 3.41
N GLY A 106 -13.72 8.50 2.93
CA GLY A 106 -13.48 7.41 2.00
C GLY A 106 -13.53 6.02 2.63
N LEU A 107 -13.26 5.00 1.82
CA LEU A 107 -12.97 3.65 2.31
C LEU A 107 -11.45 3.45 2.32
N LEU A 108 -10.88 2.93 3.40
CA LEU A 108 -9.45 2.80 3.61
C LEU A 108 -9.08 1.36 4.02
N THR A 109 -7.95 0.89 3.53
CA THR A 109 -7.22 -0.26 4.08
C THR A 109 -5.72 -0.01 3.96
N HIS A 110 -4.90 -0.78 4.67
CA HIS A 110 -3.46 -0.63 4.70
C HIS A 110 -2.76 -1.98 4.87
N GLY A 111 -1.51 -2.05 4.44
CA GLY A 111 -0.65 -3.21 4.58
C GLY A 111 0.74 -2.90 4.04
N PHE A 112 1.47 -3.93 3.64
CA PHE A 112 2.83 -3.81 3.13
C PHE A 112 2.92 -4.29 1.68
N ALA A 113 3.69 -3.57 0.88
CA ALA A 113 4.08 -3.96 -0.47
C ALA A 113 4.93 -5.26 -0.45
N PRO A 114 5.14 -5.93 -1.60
CA PRO A 114 6.13 -6.98 -1.73
C PRO A 114 7.53 -6.54 -1.29
N SER A 115 7.92 -5.29 -1.61
CA SER A 115 9.14 -4.63 -1.12
C SER A 115 9.17 -4.31 0.39
N GLY A 116 8.10 -4.59 1.14
CA GLY A 116 7.97 -4.24 2.56
C GLY A 116 7.59 -2.78 2.84
N ALA A 117 7.37 -1.96 1.81
CA ALA A 117 6.95 -0.56 1.97
C ALA A 117 5.50 -0.44 2.49
N PRO A 118 5.19 0.47 3.45
CA PRO A 118 3.84 0.63 3.98
C PRO A 118 2.94 1.32 2.94
N TRP A 119 1.89 0.63 2.50
CA TRP A 119 0.94 1.13 1.50
C TRP A 119 -0.45 1.31 2.12
N THR A 120 -1.03 2.49 1.90
CA THR A 120 -2.41 2.83 2.28
C THR A 120 -3.26 2.91 1.02
N LEU A 121 -4.26 2.04 0.89
CA LEU A 121 -5.23 2.08 -0.21
C LEU A 121 -6.47 2.87 0.23
N TRP A 122 -6.85 3.85 -0.58
CA TRP A 122 -8.02 4.69 -0.33
C TRP A 122 -8.95 4.68 -1.54
N GLN A 123 -10.26 4.50 -1.32
CA GLN A 123 -11.27 4.52 -2.35
C GLN A 123 -12.27 5.65 -2.11
N SER A 124 -12.47 6.50 -3.12
CA SER A 124 -13.43 7.60 -3.04
C SER A 124 -14.87 7.10 -2.90
N THR A 125 -15.63 7.72 -1.99
CA THR A 125 -17.07 7.50 -1.80
C THR A 125 -17.92 8.64 -2.38
N SER A 126 -17.33 9.52 -3.17
CA SER A 126 -17.95 10.73 -3.73
C SER A 126 -18.03 10.64 -5.25
N TYR A 127 -18.97 11.36 -5.88
CA TYR A 127 -19.05 11.43 -7.33
C TYR A 127 -17.76 11.95 -7.96
N MET A 128 -17.45 11.46 -9.17
CA MET A 128 -16.16 11.70 -9.82
C MET A 128 -15.80 13.19 -9.94
N ASN A 129 -16.76 14.06 -10.28
CA ASN A 129 -16.52 15.50 -10.41
C ASN A 129 -16.16 16.22 -9.09
N VAL A 130 -16.42 15.61 -7.93
CA VAL A 130 -16.14 16.16 -6.60
C VAL A 130 -15.18 15.29 -5.78
N SER A 131 -14.54 14.30 -6.41
CA SER A 131 -13.60 13.38 -5.74
C SER A 131 -12.36 14.07 -5.16
N GLY A 132 -11.97 15.24 -5.69
CA GLY A 132 -10.77 15.97 -5.31
C GLY A 132 -10.71 16.40 -3.85
N ALA A 133 -11.83 16.83 -3.28
CA ALA A 133 -11.90 17.22 -1.87
C ALA A 133 -11.63 16.04 -0.93
N GLY A 134 -12.13 14.84 -1.29
CA GLY A 134 -11.88 13.60 -0.54
C GLY A 134 -10.41 13.19 -0.60
N VAL A 135 -9.79 13.21 -1.79
CA VAL A 135 -8.36 12.91 -1.97
C VAL A 135 -7.47 13.88 -1.20
N ALA A 136 -7.77 15.18 -1.23
CA ALA A 136 -7.03 16.20 -0.50
C ALA A 136 -7.14 16.03 1.03
N ALA A 137 -8.34 15.68 1.54
CA ALA A 137 -8.54 15.38 2.96
C ALA A 137 -7.82 14.08 3.38
N ALA A 138 -7.88 13.03 2.56
CA ALA A 138 -7.19 11.77 2.80
C ALA A 138 -5.66 11.95 2.86
N TYR A 139 -5.08 12.66 1.89
CA TYR A 139 -3.65 12.98 1.89
C TYR A 139 -3.23 13.78 3.12
N ARG A 140 -3.96 14.87 3.44
CA ARG A 140 -3.65 15.71 4.62
C ARG A 140 -3.78 14.97 5.95
N ALA A 141 -4.62 13.94 6.02
CA ALA A 141 -4.75 13.09 7.20
C ALA A 141 -3.56 12.14 7.30
N TRP A 142 -3.38 11.31 6.27
CA TRP A 142 -2.30 10.33 6.16
C TRP A 142 -0.90 10.96 6.33
N SER A 143 -0.66 12.14 5.75
CA SER A 143 0.65 12.79 5.78
C SER A 143 1.07 13.30 7.16
N ARG A 144 0.15 13.41 8.13
CA ARG A 144 0.49 13.77 9.52
C ARG A 144 0.98 12.58 10.33
N ASP A 145 0.67 11.37 9.88
CA ASP A 145 0.99 10.12 10.57
C ASP A 145 2.27 9.47 10.00
N LEU A 146 2.92 10.13 9.03
CA LEU A 146 4.20 9.71 8.44
C LEU A 146 5.38 10.00 9.40
N PRO A 147 6.15 8.99 9.84
CA PRO A 147 7.22 9.17 10.83
C PRO A 147 8.27 10.20 10.43
N ASP A 148 8.65 10.21 9.14
CA ASP A 148 9.71 11.06 8.61
C ASP A 148 9.18 12.24 7.75
N GLY A 149 7.85 12.41 7.68
CA GLY A 149 7.18 13.36 6.77
C GLY A 149 7.29 13.04 5.27
N GLU A 150 8.04 12.02 4.88
CA GLU A 150 8.23 11.57 3.50
C GLU A 150 7.23 10.47 3.10
N GLY A 151 6.63 10.65 1.93
CA GLY A 151 5.69 9.70 1.32
C GLY A 151 5.09 10.28 0.04
N ARG A 152 4.49 9.44 -0.81
CA ARG A 152 3.92 9.88 -2.10
C ARG A 152 2.43 9.57 -2.24
N LEU A 153 1.73 10.49 -2.91
CA LEU A 153 0.35 10.31 -3.34
C LEU A 153 0.32 9.76 -4.76
N VAL A 154 -0.34 8.61 -4.95
CA VAL A 154 -0.63 8.03 -6.27
C VAL A 154 -2.13 8.01 -6.50
N VAL A 155 -2.58 8.52 -7.65
CA VAL A 155 -4.00 8.50 -8.04
C VAL A 155 -4.22 7.47 -9.15
N VAL A 156 -5.06 6.46 -8.86
CA VAL A 156 -5.49 5.44 -9.82
C VAL A 156 -6.84 5.85 -10.44
N HIS A 157 -6.89 5.91 -11.77
CA HIS A 157 -8.03 6.42 -12.54
C HIS A 157 -8.20 5.68 -13.87
N ASP A 158 -9.33 5.84 -14.56
CA ASP A 158 -9.51 5.32 -15.92
C ASP A 158 -8.79 6.20 -16.98
N GLU A 159 -8.17 5.57 -17.97
CA GLU A 159 -7.47 6.23 -19.08
C GLU A 159 -8.12 5.81 -20.41
N LEU A 160 -8.88 6.74 -20.97
CA LEU A 160 -9.62 6.58 -22.22
C LEU A 160 -8.70 6.33 -23.44
N GLU A 161 -7.51 6.92 -23.48
CA GLU A 161 -6.58 6.80 -24.63
C GLU A 161 -5.74 5.52 -24.62
N LYS A 162 -6.00 4.57 -23.71
CA LYS A 162 -5.21 3.36 -23.52
C LYS A 162 -6.07 2.09 -23.69
N PRO A 163 -5.57 1.03 -24.36
CA PRO A 163 -6.29 -0.23 -24.51
C PRO A 163 -6.77 -0.80 -23.18
N LEU A 164 -7.91 -1.50 -23.21
CA LEU A 164 -8.52 -2.13 -22.04
C LEU A 164 -7.48 -2.95 -21.24
N GLY A 165 -7.40 -2.70 -19.93
CA GLY A 165 -6.48 -3.38 -19.01
C GLY A 165 -5.03 -2.88 -19.02
N SER A 166 -4.60 -2.09 -20.00
CA SER A 166 -3.21 -1.60 -20.03
C SER A 166 -2.93 -0.54 -18.96
N VAL A 167 -1.80 -0.66 -18.25
CA VAL A 167 -1.44 0.24 -17.15
C VAL A 167 -0.42 1.29 -17.60
N ASN A 168 -0.65 2.55 -17.25
CA ASN A 168 0.27 3.65 -17.56
C ASN A 168 0.54 4.55 -16.35
N LEU A 169 1.73 4.45 -15.77
CA LEU A 169 2.26 5.42 -14.81
C LEU A 169 2.60 6.76 -15.48
N LYS A 170 2.31 7.88 -14.80
CA LYS A 170 2.76 9.24 -15.13
C LYS A 170 3.23 9.93 -13.86
N THR A 171 4.51 10.26 -13.82
CA THR A 171 5.16 11.03 -12.73
C THR A 171 5.31 12.52 -13.04
N THR A 172 4.94 12.94 -14.26
CA THR A 172 4.97 14.35 -14.68
C THR A 172 3.93 15.17 -13.92
N GLN A 173 4.39 15.97 -12.97
CA GLN A 173 3.55 16.87 -12.18
C GLN A 173 2.85 17.89 -13.07
N GLY A 174 1.64 18.30 -12.66
CA GLY A 174 0.82 19.25 -13.44
C GLY A 174 0.26 18.72 -14.77
N ALA A 175 0.63 17.54 -15.26
CA ALA A 175 0.21 16.99 -16.56
C ALA A 175 -1.30 17.08 -16.82
N SER A 176 -1.72 17.29 -18.07
CA SER A 176 -3.13 17.51 -18.45
C SER A 176 -4.08 16.45 -17.89
N ALA A 177 -5.31 16.87 -17.57
CA ALA A 177 -6.38 15.97 -17.13
C ALA A 177 -7.06 15.24 -18.30
N LYS A 178 -6.72 15.55 -19.57
CA LYS A 178 -7.34 14.96 -20.78
C LYS A 178 -8.88 14.90 -20.76
N GLY A 179 -9.53 15.92 -20.20
CA GLY A 179 -10.99 15.96 -20.04
C GLY A 179 -11.55 15.21 -18.82
N HIS A 180 -10.80 14.30 -18.19
CA HIS A 180 -11.25 13.49 -17.05
C HIS A 180 -11.64 14.35 -15.83
N ASN A 181 -12.92 14.29 -15.44
CA ASN A 181 -13.48 15.19 -14.44
C ASN A 181 -12.92 14.98 -13.02
N GLY A 182 -12.62 13.75 -12.61
CA GLY A 182 -11.96 13.49 -11.32
C GLY A 182 -10.54 14.05 -11.20
N LEU A 183 -9.70 13.91 -12.24
CA LEU A 183 -8.39 14.56 -12.28
C LEU A 183 -8.47 16.09 -12.28
N LYS A 184 -9.49 16.70 -12.93
CA LYS A 184 -9.75 18.15 -12.80
C LYS A 184 -10.11 18.51 -11.35
N SER A 185 -10.98 17.73 -10.71
CA SER A 185 -11.40 17.90 -9.31
C SER A 185 -10.21 17.86 -8.36
N ILE A 186 -9.37 16.83 -8.46
CA ILE A 186 -8.16 16.66 -7.63
C ILE A 186 -7.22 17.86 -7.80
N LYS A 187 -6.89 18.26 -9.03
CA LYS A 187 -6.04 19.43 -9.29
C LYS A 187 -6.56 20.71 -8.63
N SER A 188 -7.88 20.90 -8.59
CA SER A 188 -8.51 22.07 -7.98
C SER A 188 -8.47 22.03 -6.44
N SER A 189 -8.47 20.85 -5.83
CA SER A 189 -8.55 20.68 -4.36
C SER A 189 -7.23 20.37 -3.66
N ILE A 190 -6.26 19.77 -4.35
CA ILE A 190 -5.01 19.27 -3.74
C ILE A 190 -3.98 20.39 -3.47
N GLY A 191 -4.08 21.51 -4.19
CA GLY A 191 -3.11 22.61 -4.10
C GLY A 191 -1.78 22.27 -4.79
N SER A 192 -0.66 22.58 -4.13
CA SER A 192 0.71 22.34 -4.62
C SER A 192 1.24 20.92 -4.36
N VAL A 193 0.45 20.04 -3.73
CA VAL A 193 0.86 18.66 -3.43
C VAL A 193 1.12 17.89 -4.74
N PRO A 194 2.34 17.35 -4.94
CA PRO A 194 2.63 16.51 -6.10
C PRO A 194 1.89 15.18 -5.97
N PHE A 195 1.42 14.65 -7.09
CA PHE A 195 0.83 13.32 -7.16
C PHE A 195 1.10 12.64 -8.48
N ASP A 196 1.51 11.38 -8.38
CA ASP A 196 1.69 10.51 -9.53
C ASP A 196 0.36 9.90 -9.94
N ARG A 197 0.26 9.44 -11.19
CA ARG A 197 -1.00 8.91 -11.72
C ARG A 197 -0.80 7.57 -12.38
N ILE A 198 -1.66 6.62 -12.04
CA ILE A 198 -1.75 5.33 -12.72
C ILE A 198 -3.07 5.30 -13.48
N GLY A 199 -2.97 5.41 -14.80
CA GLY A 199 -4.10 5.28 -15.71
C GLY A 199 -4.33 3.81 -16.05
N VAL A 200 -5.53 3.30 -15.75
CA VAL A 200 -6.02 1.99 -16.15
C VAL A 200 -6.77 2.14 -17.47
N GLY A 201 -6.24 1.54 -18.54
CA GLY A 201 -6.83 1.65 -19.87
C GLY A 201 -8.24 1.06 -19.91
N ILE A 202 -9.17 1.83 -20.46
CA ILE A 202 -10.58 1.42 -20.68
C ILE A 202 -10.96 1.35 -22.17
N GLY A 203 -10.09 1.82 -23.06
CA GLY A 203 -10.41 2.06 -24.47
C GLY A 203 -11.22 3.34 -24.69
N ARG A 204 -11.48 3.65 -25.96
CA ARG A 204 -12.23 4.84 -26.41
C ARG A 204 -13.33 4.40 -27.38
N PRO A 205 -14.53 5.01 -27.36
CA PRO A 205 -15.51 4.82 -28.43
C PRO A 205 -14.96 5.35 -29.77
N VAL A 206 -15.58 4.92 -30.88
CA VAL A 206 -15.19 5.38 -32.23
C VAL A 206 -15.39 6.88 -32.38
N SER A 207 -16.50 7.40 -31.82
CA SER A 207 -16.78 8.82 -31.80
C SER A 207 -15.86 9.59 -30.84
N ARG A 208 -15.60 10.84 -31.20
CA ARG A 208 -14.92 11.82 -30.35
C ARG A 208 -15.87 12.84 -29.70
N ASP A 209 -17.17 12.70 -29.96
CA ASP A 209 -18.21 13.51 -29.33
C ASP A 209 -18.19 13.39 -27.79
N SER A 210 -18.43 14.51 -27.10
CA SER A 210 -18.35 14.56 -25.64
C SER A 210 -19.41 13.73 -24.95
N ASP A 211 -20.62 13.68 -25.51
CA ASP A 211 -21.76 13.03 -24.89
C ASP A 211 -21.72 11.52 -25.12
N GLU A 212 -21.20 11.09 -26.28
CA GLU A 212 -20.91 9.68 -26.52
C GLU A 212 -19.77 9.16 -25.64
N VAL A 213 -18.70 9.94 -25.46
CA VAL A 213 -17.62 9.60 -24.50
C VAL A 213 -18.15 9.56 -23.07
N ALA A 214 -19.01 10.49 -22.66
CA ALA A 214 -19.65 10.48 -21.35
C ALA A 214 -20.53 9.23 -21.15
N ARG A 215 -21.38 8.89 -22.14
CA ARG A 215 -22.19 7.66 -22.14
C ARG A 215 -21.32 6.41 -22.10
N TYR A 216 -20.19 6.40 -22.81
CA TYR A 216 -19.24 5.29 -22.81
C TYR A 216 -18.63 5.06 -21.42
N VAL A 217 -18.04 6.08 -20.78
CA VAL A 217 -17.40 5.88 -19.47
C VAL A 217 -18.41 5.55 -18.36
N LEU A 218 -19.65 6.05 -18.47
CA LEU A 218 -20.72 5.79 -17.50
C LEU A 218 -21.48 4.46 -17.72
N ARG A 219 -21.18 3.69 -18.78
CA ARG A 219 -21.78 2.35 -18.95
C ARG A 219 -21.15 1.35 -17.97
N LYS A 220 -21.88 0.30 -17.63
CA LYS A 220 -21.38 -0.83 -16.84
C LYS A 220 -20.30 -1.59 -17.61
N MET A 221 -19.26 -2.03 -16.90
CA MET A 221 -18.30 -3.00 -17.41
C MET A 221 -18.99 -4.35 -17.59
N THR A 222 -18.71 -5.01 -18.72
CA THR A 222 -19.02 -6.43 -18.91
C THR A 222 -18.17 -7.28 -17.95
N PRO A 223 -18.54 -8.56 -17.69
CA PRO A 223 -17.72 -9.46 -16.87
C PRO A 223 -16.28 -9.56 -17.37
N ASN A 224 -16.09 -9.73 -18.68
CA ASN A 224 -14.78 -9.83 -19.32
C ASN A 224 -13.95 -8.53 -19.18
N GLU A 225 -14.57 -7.35 -19.29
CA GLU A 225 -13.87 -6.07 -19.08
C GLU A 225 -13.40 -5.91 -17.63
N ARG A 226 -14.26 -6.26 -16.67
CA ARG A 226 -13.94 -6.20 -15.24
C ARG A 226 -12.84 -7.21 -14.87
N GLU A 227 -12.82 -8.37 -15.51
CA GLU A 227 -11.76 -9.38 -15.37
C GLU A 227 -10.45 -8.90 -16.01
N THR A 228 -10.48 -8.38 -17.24
CA THR A 228 -9.31 -7.81 -17.92
C THR A 228 -8.67 -6.68 -17.10
N ILE A 229 -9.48 -5.79 -16.53
CA ILE A 229 -9.02 -4.73 -15.62
C ILE A 229 -8.51 -5.30 -14.29
N GLY A 230 -9.11 -6.38 -13.77
CA GLY A 230 -8.63 -7.06 -12.57
C GLY A 230 -7.30 -7.78 -12.75
N ASN A 231 -7.01 -8.29 -13.95
CA ASN A 231 -5.76 -8.95 -14.28
C ASN A 231 -4.59 -7.95 -14.45
N ALA A 232 -4.88 -6.66 -14.59
CA ALA A 232 -3.89 -5.59 -14.66
C ALA A 232 -3.14 -5.33 -13.32
N VAL A 233 -3.54 -5.98 -12.21
CA VAL A 233 -2.98 -5.71 -10.88
C VAL A 233 -1.47 -5.97 -10.78
N ASP A 234 -0.94 -6.97 -11.49
CA ASP A 234 0.52 -7.22 -11.50
C ASP A 234 1.31 -6.04 -12.07
N ASP A 235 0.80 -5.43 -13.15
CA ASP A 235 1.35 -4.19 -13.69
C ASP A 235 1.18 -3.02 -12.70
N ILE A 236 0.05 -2.93 -11.98
CA ILE A 236 -0.17 -1.90 -10.95
C ILE A 236 0.89 -2.02 -9.84
N VAL A 237 1.11 -3.23 -9.29
CA VAL A 237 2.14 -3.48 -8.27
C VAL A 237 3.51 -3.05 -8.80
N SER A 238 3.90 -3.53 -9.98
CA SER A 238 5.18 -3.20 -10.61
C SER A 238 5.35 -1.69 -10.84
N LYS A 239 4.27 -0.96 -11.15
CA LYS A 239 4.29 0.51 -11.31
C LYS A 239 4.28 1.27 -9.99
N LEU A 240 3.70 0.73 -8.92
CA LEU A 240 3.79 1.34 -7.59
C LEU A 240 5.19 1.16 -6.99
N GLU A 241 5.85 0.02 -7.22
CA GLU A 241 7.25 -0.19 -6.82
C GLU A 241 8.26 0.63 -7.65
N GLN A 242 7.84 1.22 -8.78
CA GLN A 242 8.61 2.24 -9.53
C GLN A 242 8.45 3.67 -8.97
N VAL A 243 7.57 3.87 -7.98
CA VAL A 243 7.29 5.17 -7.33
C VAL A 243 7.94 5.24 -5.93
N HIS A 244 8.35 4.10 -5.39
CA HIS A 244 9.21 3.93 -4.20
C HIS A 244 10.53 4.70 -4.35
#